data_AF-A0ABD5B0R6-F1
#
_entry.id   AF-A0ABD5B0R6-F1
#
_cell.length_a   1.000
_cell.length_b   1.000
_cell.length_c   1.000
_cell.angle_alpha   90.00
_cell.angle_beta   90.00
_cell.angle_gamma   90.00
#
_symmetry.space_group_name_H-M   'P 1'
#
loop_
_entity.id
_entity.type
_entity.pdbx_description
1 polymer ?
#
loop_
_entity_poly.entity_id
_entity_poly.type
_entity_poly.pdbx_seq_one_letter_code
_entity_poly.pdbx_strand_id
1 'polypeptide(L)'
;LQNGKPENFDYLINNTKLELTYGEVKGQRILLDNQDVTDYLRENDVTHHVSYVASKEPVRSFAVKIQKELAAKKGIVMDGRYIGTVVLPDAELKVYMIASVAERAERRQKENEQRGIESNLEQLKEEIEARDHY
;
A
#
# COMPACT_ATOMS: atom_id res chain seq x y z
N LEU A 1 9.66 -11.24 -6.83
CA LEU A 1 11.06 -10.91 -6.45
C LEU A 1 12.00 -11.50 -7.52
N GLN A 2 13.16 -10.90 -7.80
CA GLN A 2 13.92 -11.10 -9.05
C GLN A 2 14.58 -12.50 -9.26
N ASN A 3 13.88 -13.61 -9.07
CA ASN A 3 14.32 -14.97 -9.43
C ASN A 3 15.80 -15.27 -9.06
N GLY A 4 16.21 -14.94 -7.83
CA GLY A 4 17.56 -15.20 -7.33
C GLY A 4 18.62 -14.12 -7.61
N LYS A 5 18.27 -12.97 -8.19
CA LYS A 5 19.16 -11.81 -8.24
C LYS A 5 19.10 -10.98 -6.96
N PRO A 6 20.22 -10.42 -6.49
CA PRO A 6 20.22 -9.54 -5.33
C PRO A 6 19.33 -8.32 -5.58
N GLU A 7 18.46 -8.04 -4.61
CA GLU A 7 17.55 -6.91 -4.65
C GLU A 7 18.35 -5.63 -4.41
N ASN A 8 18.40 -4.76 -5.41
CA ASN A 8 19.02 -3.44 -5.29
C ASN A 8 17.92 -2.37 -5.21
N PHE A 9 17.35 -2.21 -4.02
CA PHE A 9 16.29 -1.23 -3.79
C PHE A 9 16.78 0.21 -4.02
N ASP A 10 18.04 0.52 -3.69
CA ASP A 10 18.61 1.84 -3.95
C ASP A 10 18.64 2.15 -5.44
N TYR A 11 19.03 1.19 -6.26
CA TYR A 11 18.98 1.34 -7.71
C TYR A 11 17.55 1.57 -8.20
N LEU A 12 16.58 0.77 -7.75
CA LEU A 12 15.18 0.94 -8.14
C LEU A 12 14.65 2.31 -7.74
N ILE A 13 14.85 2.71 -6.49
CA ILE A 13 14.40 4.01 -5.95
C ILE A 13 14.99 5.18 -6.75
N ASN A 14 16.28 5.11 -7.10
CA ASN A 14 16.95 6.19 -7.82
C ASN A 14 16.64 6.24 -9.32
N ASN A 15 16.12 5.14 -9.89
CA ASN A 15 15.86 5.03 -11.33
C ASN A 15 14.37 4.91 -11.65
N THR A 16 13.50 4.98 -10.65
CA THR A 16 12.05 4.93 -10.83
C THR A 16 11.43 6.29 -10.56
N LYS A 17 10.53 6.70 -11.45
CA LYS A 17 9.71 7.91 -11.30
C LYS A 17 8.34 7.52 -10.77
N LEU A 18 8.00 8.01 -9.58
CA LEU A 18 6.68 7.84 -8.98
C LEU A 18 5.91 9.16 -9.04
N GLU A 19 4.73 9.15 -9.64
CA GLU A 19 3.81 10.29 -9.64
C GLU A 19 2.44 9.86 -9.12
N LEU A 20 1.86 10.72 -8.28
CA LEU A 20 0.48 10.58 -7.83
C LEU A 20 -0.34 11.65 -8.55
N THR A 21 -1.35 11.21 -9.27
CA THR A 21 -2.31 12.10 -9.93
C THR A 21 -3.72 11.80 -9.44
N TYR A 22 -4.68 12.66 -9.76
CA TYR A 22 -6.07 12.48 -9.39
C TYR A 22 -6.93 12.53 -10.66
N GLY A 23 -7.66 11.44 -10.92
CA GLY A 23 -8.63 11.37 -12.00
C GLY A 23 -10.04 11.60 -11.47
N GLU A 24 -10.87 12.31 -12.23
CA GLU A 24 -12.24 12.64 -11.84
C GLU A 24 -13.13 11.40 -11.58
N VAL A 25 -12.85 10.28 -12.26
CA VAL A 25 -13.66 9.06 -12.20
C VAL A 25 -13.16 8.03 -11.19
N LYS A 26 -11.83 7.83 -11.11
CA LYS A 26 -11.20 6.76 -10.30
C LYS A 26 -10.48 7.29 -9.05
N GLY A 27 -10.50 8.60 -8.81
CA GLY A 27 -9.79 9.21 -7.69
C GLY A 27 -8.27 9.15 -7.87
N GLN A 28 -7.54 8.75 -6.83
CA GLN A 28 -6.08 8.66 -6.86
C GLN A 28 -5.58 7.68 -7.94
N ARG A 29 -4.60 8.12 -8.73
CA ARG A 29 -3.91 7.35 -9.76
C ARG A 29 -2.42 7.32 -9.46
N ILE A 30 -1.79 6.18 -9.69
CA ILE A 30 -0.37 5.96 -9.43
C ILE A 30 0.33 5.68 -10.76
N LEU A 31 1.24 6.57 -11.13
CA LEU A 31 2.10 6.39 -12.29
C LEU A 31 3.50 5.99 -11.84
N LEU A 32 3.97 4.87 -12.38
CA LEU A 32 5.32 4.35 -12.20
C LEU A 32 6.01 4.38 -13.55
N ASP A 33 7.10 5.13 -13.68
CA ASP A 33 7.85 5.28 -14.93
C ASP A 33 6.97 5.71 -16.12
N ASN A 34 6.04 6.64 -15.83
CA ASN A 34 4.99 7.15 -16.73
C ASN A 34 3.94 6.11 -17.17
N GLN A 35 3.89 4.93 -16.54
CA GLN A 35 2.85 3.93 -16.74
C GLN A 35 1.86 3.96 -15.58
N ASP A 36 0.56 3.98 -15.90
CA ASP A 36 -0.47 3.91 -14.88
C ASP A 36 -0.59 2.47 -14.33
N VAL A 37 -0.16 2.28 -13.09
CA VAL A 37 -0.14 0.97 -12.43
C VAL A 37 -1.31 0.79 -11.45
N THR A 38 -2.22 1.76 -11.37
CA THR A 38 -3.24 1.85 -10.30
C THR A 38 -4.03 0.55 -10.12
N ASP A 39 -4.47 -0.07 -11.21
CA ASP A 39 -5.31 -1.27 -11.17
C ASP A 39 -4.50 -2.54 -10.85
N TYR A 40 -3.20 -2.57 -11.18
CA TYR A 40 -2.29 -3.70 -10.95
C TYR A 40 -1.84 -3.85 -9.48
N LEU A 41 -1.82 -2.74 -8.72
CA LEU A 41 -1.34 -2.75 -7.32
C LEU A 41 -2.15 -3.64 -6.37
N ARG A 42 -3.34 -4.08 -6.79
CA ARG A 42 -4.25 -4.94 -6.01
C ARG A 42 -4.27 -6.39 -6.49
N GLU A 43 -3.37 -6.77 -7.38
CA GLU A 43 -3.20 -8.16 -7.77
C GLU A 43 -2.55 -8.96 -6.63
N ASN A 44 -2.79 -10.27 -6.63
CA ASN A 44 -2.37 -11.17 -5.56
C ASN A 44 -0.84 -11.16 -5.39
N ASP A 45 -0.09 -11.16 -6.50
CA ASP A 45 1.37 -11.15 -6.45
C ASP A 45 1.93 -9.90 -5.77
N VAL A 46 1.34 -8.73 -6.01
CA VAL A 46 1.73 -7.49 -5.30
C VAL A 46 1.39 -7.61 -3.82
N THR A 47 0.19 -8.11 -3.51
CA THR A 47 -0.30 -8.28 -2.14
C THR A 47 0.57 -9.23 -1.32
N HIS A 48 1.06 -10.33 -1.92
CA HIS A 48 1.93 -11.30 -1.23
C HIS A 48 3.32 -10.75 -0.91
N HIS A 49 3.83 -9.83 -1.73
CA HIS A 49 5.21 -9.34 -1.58
C HIS A 49 5.32 -7.99 -0.86
N VAL A 50 4.20 -7.26 -0.69
CA VAL A 50 4.23 -5.89 -0.16
C VAL A 50 4.81 -5.80 1.26
N SER A 51 4.52 -6.76 2.15
CA SER A 51 5.05 -6.73 3.52
C SER A 51 6.58 -6.86 3.54
N TYR A 52 7.11 -7.78 2.72
CA TYR A 52 8.55 -7.98 2.58
C TYR A 52 9.25 -6.73 2.01
N VAL A 53 8.69 -6.12 0.98
CA VAL A 53 9.27 -4.92 0.35
C VAL A 53 9.15 -3.70 1.28
N ALA A 54 8.04 -3.54 1.99
CA ALA A 54 7.82 -2.43 2.91
C ALA A 54 8.66 -2.50 4.18
N SER A 55 9.19 -3.68 4.55
CA SER A 55 10.10 -3.83 5.69
C SER A 55 11.52 -3.33 5.40
N LYS A 56 11.86 -3.08 4.13
CA LYS A 56 13.18 -2.60 3.72
C LYS A 56 13.33 -1.12 4.01
N GLU A 57 14.39 -0.77 4.75
CA GLU A 57 14.65 0.61 5.18
C GLU A 57 14.72 1.60 4.01
N PRO A 58 15.44 1.34 2.89
CA PRO A 58 15.51 2.28 1.78
C PRO A 58 14.13 2.58 1.18
N VAL A 59 13.30 1.54 1.03
CA VAL A 59 11.93 1.65 0.50
C VAL A 59 11.07 2.48 1.43
N ARG A 60 11.11 2.21 2.73
CA ARG A 60 10.34 2.94 3.73
C ARG A 60 10.74 4.41 3.79
N SER A 61 12.04 4.70 3.78
CA SER A 61 12.56 6.07 3.83
C SER A 61 12.19 6.86 2.57
N PHE A 62 12.25 6.24 1.40
CA PHE A 62 11.75 6.81 0.15
C PHE A 62 10.24 7.12 0.20
N ALA A 63 9.42 6.16 0.63
CA ALA A 63 7.97 6.34 0.70
C ALA A 63 7.56 7.44 1.71
N VAL A 64 8.19 7.48 2.90
CA VAL A 64 7.93 8.52 3.91
C VAL A 64 8.28 9.90 3.38
N LYS A 65 9.39 10.04 2.65
CA LYS A 65 9.77 11.32 2.02
C LYS A 65 8.67 11.82 1.09
N ILE A 66 8.20 10.99 0.17
CA ILE A 66 7.14 11.34 -0.79
C ILE A 66 5.84 11.69 -0.07
N GLN A 67 5.46 10.91 0.94
CA GLN A 67 4.25 11.18 1.72
C GLN A 67 4.32 12.54 2.45
N LYS A 68 5.47 12.89 3.02
CA LYS A 68 5.68 14.21 3.64
C LYS A 68 5.58 15.35 2.63
N GLU A 69 6.15 15.17 1.44
CA GLU A 69 6.07 16.16 0.35
C GLU A 69 4.62 16.40 -0.09
N LEU A 70 3.83 15.33 -0.24
CA LEU A 70 2.39 15.42 -0.56
C LEU A 70 1.59 16.12 0.54
N ALA A 71 1.96 15.91 1.80
CA ALA A 71 1.29 16.50 2.95
C ALA A 71 1.68 17.97 3.22
N ALA A 72 2.75 18.47 2.60
CA ALA A 72 3.32 19.78 2.93
C ALA A 72 2.34 20.95 2.77
N LYS A 73 1.38 20.84 1.84
CA LYS A 73 0.36 21.88 1.59
C LYS A 73 -0.88 21.77 2.49
N LYS A 74 -0.91 20.82 3.44
CA LYS A 74 -2.08 20.45 4.26
C LYS A 74 -3.32 20.12 3.39
N GLY A 75 -4.49 19.99 4.01
CA GLY A 75 -5.76 19.70 3.31
C GLY A 75 -5.85 18.27 2.76
N ILE A 76 -5.07 17.34 3.33
CA ILE A 76 -5.01 15.94 2.88
C ILE A 76 -5.64 15.00 3.91
N VAL A 77 -6.25 13.92 3.42
CA VAL A 77 -6.57 12.73 4.21
C VAL A 77 -5.62 11.64 3.75
N MET A 78 -4.83 11.08 4.67
CA MET A 78 -3.83 10.07 4.36
C MET A 78 -4.07 8.81 5.19
N ASP A 79 -4.23 7.68 4.52
CA ASP A 79 -4.34 6.37 5.14
C ASP A 79 -3.01 5.59 5.06
N GLY A 80 -2.82 4.66 6.00
CA GLY A 80 -1.63 3.83 6.07
C GLY A 80 -1.32 3.35 7.49
N ARG A 81 -0.22 2.61 7.65
CA ARG A 81 0.15 1.99 8.94
C ARG A 81 0.86 2.93 9.91
N TYR A 82 1.76 3.77 9.42
CA TYR A 82 2.65 4.61 10.23
C TYR A 82 2.43 6.11 10.01
N ILE A 83 1.25 6.50 9.55
CA ILE A 83 0.97 7.89 9.18
C ILE A 83 1.04 8.80 10.41
N GLY A 84 0.22 8.55 11.43
CA GLY A 84 0.15 9.41 12.62
C GLY A 84 1.35 9.31 13.57
N THR A 85 2.28 8.37 13.35
CA THR A 85 3.44 8.13 14.22
C THR A 85 4.78 8.51 13.57
N VAL A 86 4.92 8.34 12.25
CA VAL A 86 6.19 8.55 11.54
C VAL A 86 6.09 9.64 10.46
N VAL A 87 5.00 9.63 9.68
CA VAL A 87 4.86 10.54 8.53
C VAL A 87 4.38 11.92 8.99
N LEU A 88 3.28 11.95 9.72
CA LEU A 88 2.57 13.13 10.20
C LEU A 88 2.39 13.05 11.73
N PRO A 89 3.50 13.10 12.52
CA PRO A 89 3.42 13.07 13.97
C PRO A 89 2.67 14.28 14.54
N ASP A 90 2.59 15.39 13.81
CA ASP A 90 1.91 16.62 14.23
C ASP A 90 0.54 16.81 13.54
N ALA A 91 -0.06 15.73 13.00
CA ALA A 91 -1.39 15.80 12.41
C ALA A 91 -2.45 16.29 13.42
N GLU A 92 -3.31 17.20 12.96
CA GLU A 92 -4.38 17.82 13.77
C GLU A 92 -5.43 16.80 14.24
N LEU A 93 -5.63 15.72 13.48
CA LEU A 93 -6.47 14.57 13.83
C LEU A 93 -5.78 13.27 13.42
N LYS A 94 -5.82 12.28 14.32
CA LYS A 94 -5.31 10.93 14.07
C LYS A 94 -6.41 9.92 14.41
N VAL A 95 -6.74 9.06 13.46
CA VAL A 95 -7.73 8.00 13.62
C VAL A 95 -7.04 6.65 13.46
N TYR A 96 -7.27 5.73 14.41
CA TYR A 96 -6.80 4.35 14.33
C TYR A 96 -8.01 3.43 14.13
N MET A 97 -8.17 2.92 12.92
CA MET A 97 -9.31 2.06 12.56
C MET A 97 -8.96 0.59 12.82
N ILE A 98 -9.81 -0.10 13.57
CA ILE A 98 -9.67 -1.52 13.90
C ILE A 98 -10.93 -2.31 13.55
N ALA A 99 -10.75 -3.58 13.23
CA ALA A 99 -11.80 -4.56 13.04
C ALA A 99 -11.20 -5.96 13.25
N SER A 100 -12.03 -6.95 13.60
CA SER A 100 -11.57 -8.34 13.74
C SER A 100 -10.97 -8.86 12.42
N VAL A 101 -10.12 -9.89 12.50
CA VAL A 101 -9.62 -10.58 11.29
C VAL A 101 -10.78 -11.10 10.45
N ALA A 102 -11.78 -11.70 11.10
CA ALA A 102 -12.98 -12.21 10.45
C ALA A 102 -13.74 -11.13 9.65
N GLU A 103 -14.05 -9.99 10.26
CA GLU A 103 -14.74 -8.87 9.59
C GLU A 103 -13.96 -8.38 8.36
N ARG A 104 -12.63 -8.29 8.49
CA ARG A 104 -11.77 -7.83 7.38
C ARG A 104 -11.68 -8.86 6.26
N ALA A 105 -11.68 -10.15 6.58
CA ALA A 105 -11.72 -11.23 5.61
C ALA A 105 -13.06 -11.26 4.85
N GLU A 106 -14.19 -11.12 5.56
CA GLU A 106 -15.52 -11.03 4.96
C GLU A 106 -15.67 -9.82 4.03
N ARG A 107 -15.21 -8.64 4.47
CA ARG A 107 -15.17 -7.45 3.61
C ARG A 107 -14.35 -7.69 2.35
N ARG A 108 -13.16 -8.30 2.49
CA ARG A 108 -12.30 -8.60 1.34
C ARG A 108 -12.94 -9.60 0.39
N GLN A 109 -13.62 -10.62 0.90
CA GLN A 109 -14.34 -11.59 0.08
C GLN A 109 -15.42 -10.88 -0.76
N LYS A 110 -16.22 -10.00 -0.15
CA LYS A 110 -17.22 -9.18 -0.86
C LYS A 110 -16.59 -8.28 -1.94
N GLU A 111 -15.44 -7.65 -1.64
CA GLU A 111 -14.68 -6.86 -2.62
C GLU A 111 -14.20 -7.71 -3.80
N ASN A 112 -13.77 -8.95 -3.54
CA ASN A 112 -13.31 -9.89 -4.56
C ASN A 112 -14.48 -10.38 -5.44
N GLU A 113 -15.62 -10.73 -4.84
CA GLU A 113 -16.85 -11.11 -5.55
C GLU A 113 -17.32 -10.01 -6.51
N GLN A 114 -17.33 -8.75 -6.06
CA GLN A 114 -17.66 -7.60 -6.92
C GLN A 114 -16.71 -7.43 -8.11
N ARG A 115 -15.49 -7.94 -8.00
CA ARG A 115 -14.45 -7.88 -9.04
C ARG A 115 -14.39 -9.17 -9.87
N GLY A 116 -15.21 -10.18 -9.58
CA GLY A 116 -15.15 -11.48 -10.24
C GLY A 116 -13.89 -12.30 -9.88
N ILE A 117 -13.30 -12.05 -8.71
CA ILE A 117 -12.13 -12.77 -8.20
C ILE A 117 -12.62 -13.85 -7.24
N GLU A 118 -12.35 -15.12 -7.55
CA GLU A 118 -12.63 -16.23 -6.65
C GLU A 118 -11.68 -16.16 -5.45
N SER A 119 -12.21 -16.30 -4.23
CA SER A 119 -11.42 -16.30 -3.01
C SER A 119 -12.04 -17.15 -1.92
N ASN A 120 -11.20 -17.80 -1.12
CA ASN A 120 -11.59 -18.62 0.01
C ASN A 120 -11.50 -17.81 1.31
N LEU A 121 -12.58 -17.79 2.11
CA LEU A 121 -12.66 -16.97 3.32
C LEU A 121 -11.62 -17.38 4.38
N GLU A 122 -11.36 -18.67 4.58
CA GLU A 122 -10.39 -19.13 5.58
C GLU A 122 -8.97 -18.77 5.16
N GLN A 123 -8.64 -18.95 3.87
CA GLN A 123 -7.36 -18.50 3.33
C GLN A 123 -7.18 -16.99 3.49
N LEU A 124 -8.22 -16.19 3.22
CA LEU A 124 -8.17 -14.74 3.42
C LEU A 124 -7.93 -14.36 4.88
N LYS A 125 -8.49 -15.11 5.85
CA LYS A 125 -8.20 -14.87 7.28
C LYS A 125 -6.73 -15.12 7.59
N GLU A 126 -6.20 -16.26 7.16
CA GLU A 126 -4.79 -16.63 7.36
C GLU A 126 -3.83 -15.59 6.75
N GLU A 127 -4.08 -15.18 5.51
CA GLU A 127 -3.28 -14.16 4.82
C GLU A 127 -3.33 -12.80 5.53
N ILE A 128 -4.52 -12.39 5.98
CA ILE A 128 -4.70 -11.12 6.69
C ILE A 128 -3.98 -11.14 8.04
N GLU A 129 -4.11 -12.24 8.78
CA GLU A 129 -3.45 -12.43 10.08
C GLU A 129 -1.93 -12.44 9.93
N ALA A 130 -1.39 -13.23 8.99
CA ALA A 130 0.04 -13.28 8.69
C ALA A 130 0.59 -11.90 8.33
N ARG A 131 -0.17 -11.11 7.55
CA ARG A 131 0.24 -9.75 7.15
C ARG A 131 0.26 -8.77 8.32
N ASP A 132 -0.64 -8.91 9.29
CA ASP A 132 -0.67 -8.03 10.45
C ASP A 132 0.42 -8.39 11.49
N HIS A 133 0.92 -9.62 11.48
CA HIS A 133 2.01 -10.08 12.34
C HIS A 133 3.43 -9.87 11.79
N TYR A 134 3.57 -9.62 10.48
CA TYR A 134 4.87 -9.41 9.79
C TYR A 134 5.48 -8.05 10.10
#